data_AF-A0A0C3PQV7-F1
#
_entry.id   AF-A0A0C3PQV7-F1
#
_cell.length_a   1.000
_cell.length_b   1.000
_cell.length_c   1.000
_cell.angle_alpha   90.00
_cell.angle_beta   90.00
_cell.angle_gamma   90.00
#
_symmetry.space_group_name_H-M   'P 1'
#
loop_
_entity.id
_entity.type
_entity.pdbx_description
1 polymer ?
#
loop_
_entity_poly.entity_id
_entity_poly.type
_entity_poly.pdbx_seq_one_letter_code
_entity_poly.pdbx_strand_id
1 'polypeptide(L)'
;MASKRGGHSRESHSDSGRQVNNLLGALRGEQFRHQQNLLRSKLHATSSLQSKPTLPLDQIFGTGSPASGDVEPVQPAPFREPGQPGHRRDRRPPVTLIEGVPTYAYPNGAVPGPKPPKSWIPLFDGDERDEPAWRANAFKVLLDDLGAEAWLRDGSHAVMPLAMLCAQTILKTYGESEALVDVVQYIPPHLKRDLIRWHTVHRPLSNSKLYALCGEEGHADGELLVVGPHNNLRGDVIKGRERTRAFSQGGDDGEQTATSSSRADDWDAPTDTPASLTVIGLLESPLPSSVIFSLPPTLTHLALLALPHPIPVHRLPRQCPLLEVLDISFNGWLSGHDDPYPGTFNAVDWKRWGYLRILGLRECGVSKYIVHKVNANRWTDVEVIGADDSSRDVHTIARSNVP
;
A
#
# COMPACT_ATOMS: atom_id res chain seq x y z
N MET A 1 -61.26 78.60 -12.94
CA MET A 1 -60.19 77.98 -13.75
C MET A 1 -58.94 77.84 -12.90
N ALA A 2 -58.53 76.61 -12.56
CA ALA A 2 -57.20 76.20 -12.04
C ALA A 2 -57.34 74.74 -11.56
N SER A 3 -57.15 73.76 -12.44
CA SER A 3 -55.92 73.02 -12.81
C SER A 3 -55.47 71.97 -11.77
N LYS A 4 -55.31 70.75 -12.27
CA LYS A 4 -55.48 69.44 -11.64
C LYS A 4 -54.18 68.97 -10.98
N ARG A 5 -54.29 68.32 -9.82
CA ARG A 5 -53.23 67.51 -9.19
C ARG A 5 -52.83 66.35 -10.11
N GLY A 6 -51.53 66.09 -10.23
CA GLY A 6 -50.97 64.86 -10.77
C GLY A 6 -49.71 64.47 -9.99
N GLY A 7 -49.84 63.45 -9.12
CA GLY A 7 -48.71 62.83 -8.45
C GLY A 7 -48.05 61.80 -9.37
N HIS A 8 -46.72 61.80 -9.42
CA HIS A 8 -45.93 60.81 -10.14
C HIS A 8 -45.28 59.86 -9.13
N SER A 9 -45.72 58.60 -9.17
CA SER A 9 -45.03 57.44 -8.60
C SER A 9 -43.81 57.13 -9.46
N ARG A 10 -42.61 57.27 -8.91
CA ARG A 10 -41.35 56.83 -9.54
C ARG A 10 -40.92 55.56 -8.83
N GLU A 11 -41.27 54.42 -9.40
CA GLU A 11 -40.92 53.09 -8.89
C GLU A 11 -39.45 52.74 -9.11
N SER A 12 -38.95 52.03 -8.11
CA SER A 12 -37.58 51.59 -7.82
C SER A 12 -37.16 50.39 -8.66
N HIS A 13 -36.31 50.59 -9.68
CA HIS A 13 -35.68 49.51 -10.44
C HIS A 13 -34.22 49.20 -10.05
N SER A 14 -33.63 49.91 -9.07
CA SER A 14 -32.22 49.73 -8.69
C SER A 14 -31.93 48.60 -7.69
N ASP A 15 -32.96 48.04 -7.03
CA ASP A 15 -32.75 47.06 -5.94
C ASP A 15 -32.63 45.62 -6.41
N SER A 16 -33.12 45.29 -7.61
CA SER A 16 -33.07 43.94 -8.16
C SER A 16 -31.63 43.46 -8.42
N GLY A 17 -30.75 44.33 -8.93
CA GLY A 17 -29.36 43.97 -9.24
C GLY A 17 -28.52 43.65 -7.99
N ARG A 18 -28.78 44.32 -6.87
CA ARG A 18 -28.08 44.04 -5.60
C ARG A 18 -28.55 42.72 -4.98
N GLN A 19 -29.82 42.36 -5.18
CA GLN A 19 -30.39 41.12 -4.65
C GLN A 19 -29.80 39.88 -5.34
N VAL A 20 -29.54 39.93 -6.65
CA VAL A 20 -28.91 38.83 -7.40
C VAL A 20 -27.46 38.60 -6.96
N ASN A 21 -26.68 39.68 -6.79
CA ASN A 21 -25.29 39.55 -6.32
C ASN A 21 -25.20 38.99 -4.89
N ASN A 22 -26.12 39.39 -4.01
CA ASN A 22 -26.20 38.83 -2.67
C ASN A 22 -26.58 37.33 -2.71
N LEU A 23 -27.49 36.92 -3.61
CA LEU A 23 -27.87 35.52 -3.78
C LEU A 23 -26.70 34.67 -4.30
N LEU A 24 -25.94 35.18 -5.28
CA LEU A 24 -24.77 34.49 -5.82
C LEU A 24 -23.63 34.40 -4.79
N GLY A 25 -23.44 35.44 -3.98
CA GLY A 25 -22.50 35.42 -2.85
C GLY A 25 -22.88 34.38 -1.80
N ALA A 26 -24.18 34.30 -1.45
CA ALA A 26 -24.70 33.32 -0.50
C ALA A 26 -24.55 31.88 -1.02
N LEU A 27 -24.90 31.62 -2.28
CA LEU A 27 -24.78 30.30 -2.91
C LEU A 27 -23.32 29.83 -3.00
N ARG A 28 -22.38 30.72 -3.37
CA ARG A 28 -20.95 30.39 -3.35
C ARG A 28 -20.44 30.12 -1.94
N GLY A 29 -20.87 30.90 -0.96
CA GLY A 29 -20.52 30.70 0.45
C GLY A 29 -21.04 29.38 1.00
N GLU A 30 -22.26 28.98 0.63
CA GLU A 30 -22.85 27.71 1.04
C GLU A 30 -22.13 26.52 0.41
N GLN A 31 -21.81 26.58 -0.89
CA GLN A 31 -21.01 25.54 -1.55
C GLN A 31 -19.63 25.38 -0.94
N PHE A 32 -18.96 26.49 -0.59
CA PHE A 32 -17.68 26.45 0.10
C PHE A 32 -17.77 25.82 1.49
N ARG A 33 -18.80 26.16 2.28
CA ARG A 33 -19.04 25.54 3.60
C ARG A 33 -19.40 24.05 3.47
N HIS A 34 -20.19 23.67 2.48
CA HIS A 34 -20.53 22.28 2.21
C HIS A 34 -19.29 21.46 1.81
N GLN A 35 -18.42 22.02 0.97
CA GLN A 35 -17.15 21.41 0.58
C GLN A 35 -16.21 21.29 1.79
N GLN A 36 -16.09 22.32 2.64
CA GLN A 36 -15.31 22.22 3.88
C GLN A 36 -15.90 21.19 4.87
N ASN A 37 -17.21 21.08 4.99
CA ASN A 37 -17.84 20.06 5.85
C ASN A 37 -17.60 18.64 5.32
N LEU A 38 -17.63 18.42 4.00
CA LEU A 38 -17.26 17.15 3.37
C LEU A 38 -15.77 16.81 3.54
N LEU A 39 -14.90 17.82 3.57
CA LEU A 39 -13.47 17.61 3.82
C LEU A 39 -13.18 17.39 5.31
N ARG A 40 -13.86 18.10 6.22
CA ARG A 40 -13.74 17.88 7.68
C ARG A 40 -14.34 16.56 8.13
N SER A 41 -15.44 16.10 7.53
CA SER A 41 -16.01 14.78 7.85
C SER A 41 -15.08 13.63 7.42
N LYS A 42 -14.25 13.82 6.39
CA LYS A 42 -13.20 12.87 6.00
C LYS A 42 -11.96 12.90 6.89
N LEU A 43 -11.63 14.05 7.48
CA LEU A 43 -10.45 14.18 8.36
C LEU A 43 -10.69 13.70 9.80
N HIS A 44 -11.95 13.57 10.24
CA HIS A 44 -12.27 13.05 11.58
C HIS A 44 -12.58 11.54 11.64
N ALA A 45 -12.63 10.83 10.50
CA ALA A 45 -12.85 9.38 10.49
C ALA A 45 -11.58 8.53 10.64
N THR A 46 -10.40 9.15 10.78
CA THR A 46 -9.14 8.43 11.05
C THR A 46 -8.34 9.12 12.16
N SER A 47 -8.87 9.06 13.38
CA SER A 47 -8.07 9.19 14.61
C SER A 47 -8.33 8.00 15.52
N SER A 48 -8.03 6.81 15.00
CA SER A 48 -7.81 5.60 15.82
C SER A 48 -6.34 5.56 16.25
N LEU A 49 -5.86 6.62 16.88
CA LEU A 49 -4.62 6.60 17.65
C LEU A 49 -4.99 7.10 19.05
N GLN A 50 -4.79 6.22 20.03
CA GLN A 50 -5.06 6.36 21.47
C GLN A 50 -6.44 5.88 21.97
N SER A 51 -6.87 4.67 21.61
CA SER A 51 -7.59 3.85 22.60
C SER A 51 -6.56 3.30 23.61
N LYS A 52 -6.16 4.14 24.58
CA LYS A 52 -5.67 3.56 25.83
C LYS A 52 -6.82 2.70 26.37
N PRO A 53 -6.63 1.42 26.70
CA PRO A 53 -7.67 0.64 27.33
C PRO A 53 -8.13 1.42 28.58
N THR A 54 -9.42 1.74 28.65
CA THR A 54 -10.04 2.44 29.80
C THR A 54 -10.10 1.57 31.05
N LEU A 55 -9.49 0.39 31.01
CA LEU A 55 -9.34 -0.51 32.14
C LEU A 55 -7.85 -0.62 32.49
N PRO A 56 -7.43 -0.20 33.69
CA PRO A 56 -6.09 -0.49 34.18
C PRO A 56 -5.93 -2.01 34.29
N LEU A 57 -5.17 -2.59 33.36
CA LEU A 57 -4.83 -4.02 33.33
C LEU A 57 -4.23 -4.50 34.66
N ASP A 58 -3.56 -3.59 35.35
CA ASP A 58 -2.95 -3.76 36.67
C ASP A 58 -3.97 -4.14 37.76
N GLN A 59 -5.24 -3.75 37.61
CA GLN A 59 -6.32 -4.12 38.54
C GLN A 59 -6.97 -5.48 38.21
N ILE A 60 -6.89 -5.94 36.95
CA ILE A 60 -7.51 -7.21 36.52
C ILE A 60 -6.56 -8.38 36.79
N PHE A 61 -5.26 -8.18 36.54
CA PHE A 61 -4.24 -9.22 36.67
C PHE A 61 -3.34 -9.03 37.88
N GLY A 62 -3.88 -8.44 38.95
CA GLY A 62 -3.28 -8.27 40.27
C GLY A 62 -1.78 -8.54 40.32
N THR A 63 -0.97 -7.50 40.05
CA THR A 63 0.47 -7.60 40.25
C THR A 63 0.72 -7.92 41.71
N GLY A 64 1.11 -9.18 41.94
CA GLY A 64 1.33 -9.74 43.26
C GLY A 64 2.25 -8.85 44.06
N SER A 65 1.73 -8.40 45.20
CA SER A 65 2.50 -7.85 46.30
C SER A 65 3.72 -8.73 46.58
N PRO A 66 4.94 -8.18 46.68
CA PRO A 66 6.08 -8.92 47.21
C PRO A 66 5.88 -9.11 48.71
N ALA A 67 5.02 -10.04 49.09
CA ALA A 67 4.90 -10.52 50.45
C ALA A 67 6.09 -11.45 50.73
N SER A 68 7.08 -10.88 51.39
CA SER A 68 7.96 -11.60 52.30
C SER A 68 7.11 -12.50 53.21
N GLY A 69 7.34 -13.80 53.12
CA GLY A 69 6.69 -14.80 53.95
C GLY A 69 7.12 -16.18 53.51
N ASP A 70 7.91 -16.84 54.36
CA ASP A 70 8.39 -18.20 54.20
C ASP A 70 7.24 -19.16 53.87
N VAL A 71 7.14 -19.56 52.60
CA VAL A 71 6.29 -20.67 52.17
C VAL A 71 7.20 -21.88 51.99
N GLU A 72 7.07 -22.81 52.93
CA GLU A 72 7.68 -24.13 52.90
C GLU A 72 7.40 -24.83 51.55
N PRO A 73 8.39 -25.47 50.91
CA PRO A 73 8.18 -26.19 49.67
C PRO A 73 7.22 -27.37 49.90
N VAL A 74 5.98 -27.25 49.42
CA VAL A 74 5.03 -28.36 49.35
C VAL A 74 5.61 -29.41 48.41
N GLN A 75 6.02 -30.55 48.98
CA GLN A 75 6.50 -31.69 48.21
C GLN A 75 5.43 -32.13 47.21
N PRO A 76 5.79 -32.38 45.94
CA PRO A 76 4.85 -32.92 44.97
C PRO A 76 4.35 -34.28 45.44
N ALA A 77 3.02 -34.46 45.43
CA ALA A 77 2.41 -35.74 45.74
C ALA A 77 3.01 -36.84 44.84
N PRO A 78 3.31 -38.03 45.39
CA PRO A 78 3.94 -39.10 44.64
C PRO A 78 3.10 -39.48 43.41
N PHE A 79 3.77 -39.54 42.27
CA PHE A 79 3.23 -40.00 40.99
C PHE A 79 2.56 -41.37 41.18
N ARG A 80 1.23 -41.43 41.03
CA ARG A 80 0.50 -42.69 41.01
C ARG A 80 0.54 -43.26 39.60
N GLU A 81 1.13 -44.44 39.46
CA GLU A 81 1.20 -45.16 38.19
C GLU A 81 -0.20 -45.47 37.62
N PRO A 82 -0.39 -45.40 36.29
CA PRO A 82 -1.64 -45.75 35.64
C PRO A 82 -1.95 -47.24 35.83
N GLY A 83 -2.95 -47.57 36.66
CA GLY A 83 -3.35 -48.97 36.88
C GLY A 83 -4.18 -49.25 38.14
N GLN A 84 -4.30 -48.30 39.07
CA GLN A 84 -5.08 -48.53 40.29
C GLN A 84 -6.60 -48.55 40.04
N PRO A 85 -7.33 -49.55 40.57
CA PRO A 85 -8.79 -49.66 40.44
C PRO A 85 -9.47 -48.53 41.21
N GLY A 86 -10.14 -47.62 40.48
CA GLY A 86 -10.80 -46.44 41.05
C GLY A 86 -10.79 -45.18 40.16
N HIS A 87 -10.12 -45.21 39.00
CA HIS A 87 -10.10 -44.09 38.06
C HIS A 87 -11.47 -43.86 37.40
N ARG A 88 -12.22 -42.86 37.90
CA ARG A 88 -13.41 -42.32 37.22
C ARG A 88 -13.00 -41.79 35.83
N ARG A 89 -13.70 -42.26 34.79
CA ARG A 89 -13.48 -41.95 33.37
C ARG A 89 -13.82 -40.50 32.94
N ASP A 90 -14.14 -39.61 33.89
CA ASP A 90 -14.56 -38.22 33.60
C ASP A 90 -13.50 -37.16 33.89
N ARG A 91 -12.21 -37.53 33.94
CA ARG A 91 -11.16 -36.54 34.10
C ARG A 91 -10.76 -35.95 32.75
N ARG A 92 -11.15 -34.69 32.57
CA ARG A 92 -10.63 -33.76 31.57
C ARG A 92 -9.11 -33.94 31.43
N PRO A 93 -8.56 -33.95 30.21
CA PRO A 93 -7.12 -34.08 30.02
C PRO A 93 -6.37 -32.98 30.79
N PRO A 94 -5.23 -33.30 31.43
CA PRO A 94 -4.45 -32.34 32.16
C PRO A 94 -3.99 -31.21 31.24
N VAL A 95 -4.20 -29.97 31.66
CA VAL A 95 -3.68 -28.77 30.99
C VAL A 95 -2.15 -28.85 31.08
N THR A 96 -1.49 -29.12 29.96
CA THR A 96 -0.02 -29.09 29.89
C THR A 96 0.41 -27.64 29.71
N LEU A 97 1.03 -27.07 30.74
CA LEU A 97 1.73 -25.79 30.66
C LEU A 97 3.04 -26.02 29.89
N ILE A 98 3.13 -25.49 28.67
CA ILE A 98 4.42 -25.33 27.98
C ILE A 98 4.86 -23.89 28.27
N GLU A 99 6.03 -23.72 28.90
CA GLU A 99 6.67 -22.41 29.15
C GLU A 99 5.85 -21.39 29.99
N GLY A 100 5.04 -21.85 30.94
CA GLY A 100 4.31 -20.97 31.86
C GLY A 100 3.10 -20.26 31.26
N VAL A 101 2.79 -20.48 29.97
CA VAL A 101 1.53 -20.05 29.35
C VAL A 101 0.56 -21.25 29.36
N PRO A 102 -0.61 -21.15 30.01
CA PRO A 102 -1.61 -22.21 29.94
C PRO A 102 -2.15 -22.31 28.51
N THR A 103 -1.58 -23.23 27.74
CA THR A 103 -2.12 -23.60 26.42
C THR A 103 -3.39 -24.42 26.66
N TYR A 104 -4.55 -23.79 26.47
CA TYR A 104 -5.82 -24.50 26.45
C TYR A 104 -5.78 -25.50 25.29
N ALA A 105 -5.79 -26.78 25.62
CA ALA A 105 -5.77 -27.89 24.68
C ALA A 105 -7.03 -27.90 23.80
N TYR A 106 -7.01 -27.14 22.70
CA TYR A 106 -7.73 -27.48 21.49
C TYR A 106 -6.68 -27.87 20.44
N PRO A 107 -6.15 -29.10 20.49
CA PRO A 107 -4.91 -29.41 19.79
C PRO A 107 -4.99 -29.24 18.28
N ASN A 108 -6.18 -29.27 17.66
CA ASN A 108 -6.40 -29.03 16.22
C ASN A 108 -7.89 -28.72 15.90
N GLY A 109 -8.65 -28.20 16.86
CA GLY A 109 -10.10 -28.02 16.72
C GLY A 109 -10.51 -26.56 16.66
N ALA A 110 -11.53 -26.23 15.86
CA ALA A 110 -12.19 -24.93 15.92
C ALA A 110 -12.62 -24.68 17.38
N VAL A 111 -12.10 -23.61 17.97
CA VAL A 111 -12.46 -23.23 19.35
C VAL A 111 -13.98 -23.05 19.40
N PRO A 112 -14.71 -23.81 20.23
CA PRO A 112 -16.15 -23.66 20.35
C PRO A 112 -16.45 -22.26 20.91
N GLY A 113 -16.86 -21.37 20.01
CA GLY A 113 -17.11 -19.98 20.29
C GLY A 113 -17.56 -19.24 19.02
N PRO A 114 -18.17 -18.06 19.16
CA PRO A 114 -18.43 -17.19 18.02
C PRO A 114 -17.09 -16.89 17.33
N LYS A 115 -17.10 -16.84 15.99
CA LYS A 115 -15.93 -16.38 15.23
C LYS A 115 -15.44 -15.04 15.83
N PRO A 116 -14.13 -14.84 15.98
CA PRO A 116 -13.61 -13.58 16.51
C PRO A 116 -14.16 -12.42 15.67
N PRO A 117 -14.42 -11.25 16.29
CA PRO A 117 -14.85 -10.06 15.55
C PRO A 117 -13.92 -9.80 14.37
N LYS A 118 -14.44 -9.33 13.23
CA LYS A 118 -13.62 -9.05 12.04
C LYS A 118 -12.45 -8.10 12.32
N SER A 119 -12.60 -7.21 13.29
CA SER A 119 -11.55 -6.31 13.76
C SER A 119 -10.36 -7.00 14.43
N TRP A 120 -10.49 -8.26 14.83
CA TRP A 120 -9.44 -9.04 15.49
C TRP A 120 -8.72 -9.99 14.54
N ILE A 121 -9.29 -10.28 13.37
CA ILE A 121 -8.65 -11.12 12.34
C ILE A 121 -7.22 -10.62 12.01
N PRO A 122 -6.95 -9.30 11.89
CA PRO A 122 -5.60 -8.81 11.63
C PRO A 122 -4.58 -9.13 12.74
N LEU A 123 -5.04 -9.34 13.99
CA LEU A 123 -4.17 -9.69 15.11
C LEU A 123 -3.70 -11.15 15.05
N PHE A 124 -4.38 -12.00 14.28
CA PHE A 124 -4.08 -13.43 14.18
C PHE A 124 -3.48 -13.82 12.83
N ASP A 125 -3.72 -13.04 11.77
CA ASP A 125 -3.13 -13.23 10.44
C ASP A 125 -1.78 -12.47 10.26
N GLY A 126 -1.23 -11.90 11.33
CA GLY A 126 -0.44 -10.67 11.27
C GLY A 126 1.06 -10.72 10.97
N ASP A 127 1.79 -11.83 11.09
CA ASP A 127 3.26 -11.75 11.10
C ASP A 127 3.96 -12.37 9.88
N GLU A 128 3.38 -13.37 9.21
CA GLU A 128 4.09 -14.11 8.14
C GLU A 128 4.37 -13.24 6.90
N ARG A 129 3.49 -12.28 6.61
CA ARG A 129 3.65 -11.38 5.44
C ARG A 129 4.59 -10.21 5.70
N ASP A 130 4.84 -9.86 6.95
CA ASP A 130 5.82 -8.82 7.29
C ASP A 130 7.26 -9.35 7.24
N GLU A 131 7.43 -10.68 7.17
CA GLU A 131 8.74 -11.31 7.03
C GLU A 131 9.47 -10.87 5.76
N PRO A 132 10.78 -10.53 5.87
CA PRO A 132 11.57 -10.18 4.70
C PRO A 132 11.60 -11.26 3.61
N ALA A 133 11.57 -12.53 4.00
CA ALA A 133 11.56 -13.66 3.08
C ALA A 133 10.28 -13.66 2.22
N TRP A 134 9.13 -13.40 2.84
CA TRP A 134 7.87 -13.29 2.12
C TRP A 134 7.88 -12.09 1.18
N ARG A 135 8.34 -10.91 1.64
CA ARG A 135 8.44 -9.70 0.79
C ARG A 135 9.41 -9.87 -0.38
N ALA A 136 10.54 -10.53 -0.17
CA ALA A 136 11.47 -10.90 -1.23
C ALA A 136 10.79 -11.80 -2.27
N ASN A 137 10.07 -12.83 -1.82
CA ASN A 137 9.32 -13.71 -2.70
C ASN A 137 8.19 -12.97 -3.44
N ALA A 138 7.48 -12.08 -2.75
CA ALA A 138 6.40 -11.29 -3.33
C ALA A 138 6.91 -10.42 -4.47
N PHE A 139 8.03 -9.71 -4.29
CA PHE A 139 8.64 -8.89 -5.34
C PHE A 139 9.53 -9.64 -6.33
N LYS A 140 9.70 -10.96 -6.18
CA LYS A 140 10.64 -11.77 -6.99
C LYS A 140 10.50 -11.54 -8.49
N VAL A 141 9.29 -11.63 -9.05
CA VAL A 141 9.07 -11.46 -10.50
C VAL A 141 9.53 -10.09 -10.98
N LEU A 142 9.20 -9.03 -10.23
CA LEU A 142 9.60 -7.66 -10.57
C LEU A 142 11.13 -7.49 -10.45
N LEU A 143 11.72 -7.90 -9.33
CA LEU A 143 13.15 -7.71 -9.05
C LEU A 143 14.05 -8.58 -9.93
N ASP A 144 13.58 -9.77 -10.29
CA ASP A 144 14.28 -10.68 -11.20
C ASP A 144 14.45 -10.03 -12.58
N ASP A 145 13.37 -9.43 -13.09
CA ASP A 145 13.32 -8.80 -14.41
C ASP A 145 14.09 -7.47 -14.47
N LEU A 146 14.04 -6.68 -13.40
CA LEU A 146 14.81 -5.44 -13.26
C LEU A 146 16.32 -5.68 -13.08
N GLY A 147 16.79 -6.94 -13.13
CA GLY A 147 18.19 -7.29 -12.95
C GLY A 147 18.71 -6.93 -11.56
N ALA A 148 17.85 -6.97 -10.53
CA ALA A 148 18.27 -6.60 -9.19
C ALA A 148 19.36 -7.54 -8.67
N GLU A 149 20.36 -6.97 -8.01
CA GLU A 149 21.54 -7.67 -7.52
C GLU A 149 21.21 -8.82 -6.55
N ALA A 150 22.09 -9.83 -6.52
CA ALA A 150 21.90 -11.03 -5.69
C ALA A 150 21.76 -10.71 -4.17
N TRP A 151 22.44 -9.68 -3.68
CA TRP A 151 22.36 -9.24 -2.27
C TRP A 151 21.00 -8.70 -1.86
N LEU A 152 20.13 -8.38 -2.81
CA LEU A 152 18.74 -8.03 -2.54
C LEU A 152 17.85 -9.27 -2.41
N ARG A 153 18.21 -10.36 -3.08
CA ARG A 153 17.38 -11.58 -3.20
C ARG A 153 17.69 -12.60 -2.12
N ASP A 154 18.97 -12.91 -1.95
CA ASP A 154 19.44 -13.96 -1.06
C ASP A 154 19.98 -13.34 0.23
N GLY A 155 19.09 -13.22 1.22
CA GLY A 155 19.39 -12.62 2.52
C GLY A 155 20.49 -13.29 3.35
N SER A 156 21.16 -14.33 2.84
CA SER A 156 22.09 -15.17 3.61
C SER A 156 23.56 -15.09 3.20
N HIS A 157 23.94 -14.69 1.97
CA HIS A 157 25.34 -14.88 1.52
C HIS A 157 25.97 -13.76 0.71
N ALA A 158 25.21 -12.84 0.13
CA ALA A 158 25.79 -11.80 -0.70
C ALA A 158 26.17 -10.57 0.13
N VAL A 159 27.42 -10.13 -0.02
CA VAL A 159 27.97 -8.99 0.71
C VAL A 159 27.44 -7.70 0.08
N MET A 160 26.79 -6.87 0.89
CA MET A 160 26.28 -5.58 0.46
C MET A 160 27.43 -4.63 0.09
N PRO A 161 27.34 -3.86 -1.00
CA PRO A 161 28.36 -2.86 -1.34
C PRO A 161 28.58 -1.84 -0.23
N LEU A 162 29.81 -1.37 -0.04
CA LEU A 162 30.15 -0.37 0.98
C LEU A 162 29.30 0.90 0.86
N ALA A 163 29.05 1.37 -0.38
CA ALA A 163 28.21 2.54 -0.64
C ALA A 163 26.79 2.38 -0.06
N MET A 164 26.22 1.18 -0.18
CA MET A 164 24.91 0.85 0.37
C MET A 164 24.91 0.82 1.90
N LEU A 165 25.94 0.26 2.53
CA LEU A 165 26.11 0.27 3.99
C LEU A 165 26.25 1.71 4.54
N CYS A 166 27.02 2.55 3.86
CA CYS A 166 27.15 3.97 4.20
C CYS A 166 25.78 4.68 4.08
N ALA A 167 25.05 4.45 2.99
CA ALA A 167 23.76 5.09 2.76
C ALA A 167 22.68 4.60 3.76
N GLN A 168 22.69 3.33 4.15
CA GLN A 168 21.86 2.81 5.24
C GLN A 168 22.20 3.48 6.57
N THR A 169 23.49 3.69 6.85
CA THR A 169 23.93 4.38 8.07
C THR A 169 23.44 5.83 8.11
N ILE A 170 23.48 6.53 6.97
CA ILE A 170 22.90 7.86 6.81
C ILE A 170 21.40 7.82 7.10
N LEU A 171 20.65 6.90 6.49
CA LEU A 171 19.21 6.82 6.68
C LEU A 171 18.83 6.43 8.12
N LYS A 172 19.63 5.60 8.78
CA LYS A 172 19.45 5.26 10.21
C LYS A 172 19.69 6.46 11.11
N THR A 173 20.68 7.29 10.78
CA THR A 173 21.09 8.44 11.61
C THR A 173 20.16 9.64 11.42
N TYR A 174 19.73 9.90 10.18
CA TYR A 174 18.93 11.08 9.82
C TYR A 174 17.46 10.75 9.55
N GLY A 175 17.05 9.48 9.54
CA GLY A 175 15.73 9.06 9.04
C GLY A 175 14.53 9.70 9.73
N GLU A 176 14.67 10.11 10.98
CA GLU A 176 13.59 10.75 11.76
C GLU A 176 13.71 12.29 11.78
N SER A 177 14.78 12.83 11.20
CA SER A 177 15.08 14.25 11.17
C SER A 177 14.63 14.88 9.85
N GLU A 178 14.18 16.13 9.89
CA GLU A 178 13.94 16.94 8.69
C GLU A 178 15.21 17.12 7.86
N ALA A 179 16.39 16.99 8.50
CA ALA A 179 17.70 17.02 7.85
C ALA A 179 17.90 15.91 6.81
N LEU A 180 17.07 14.86 6.79
CA LEU A 180 17.16 13.83 5.76
C LEU A 180 17.00 14.43 4.36
N VAL A 181 16.11 15.43 4.18
CA VAL A 181 15.87 16.07 2.88
C VAL A 181 17.14 16.74 2.36
N ASP A 182 17.88 17.42 3.24
CA ASP A 182 19.14 18.11 2.90
C ASP A 182 20.28 17.14 2.59
N VAL A 183 20.29 15.95 3.20
CA VAL A 183 21.33 14.94 2.96
C VAL A 183 21.03 14.12 1.71
N VAL A 184 19.75 13.82 1.44
CA VAL A 184 19.33 12.96 0.32
C VAL A 184 19.70 13.57 -1.04
N GLN A 185 19.78 14.90 -1.17
CA GLN A 185 20.20 15.53 -2.44
C GLN A 185 21.63 15.14 -2.85
N TYR A 186 22.48 14.73 -1.91
CA TYR A 186 23.87 14.30 -2.17
C TYR A 186 23.99 12.80 -2.46
N ILE A 187 22.91 12.03 -2.31
CA ILE A 187 22.88 10.60 -2.63
C ILE A 187 22.63 10.45 -4.13
N PRO A 188 23.48 9.75 -4.90
CA PRO A 188 23.23 9.51 -6.32
C PRO A 188 21.89 8.79 -6.57
N PRO A 189 21.15 9.10 -7.67
CA PRO A 189 19.84 8.52 -7.94
C PRO A 189 19.80 6.98 -7.93
N HIS A 190 20.78 6.33 -8.57
CA HIS A 190 20.89 4.86 -8.57
C HIS A 190 21.04 4.27 -7.16
N LEU A 191 21.75 4.97 -6.26
CA LEU A 191 21.93 4.52 -4.88
C LEU A 191 20.64 4.71 -4.06
N LYS A 192 19.86 5.77 -4.34
CA LYS A 192 18.52 5.95 -3.75
C LYS A 192 17.59 4.81 -4.16
N ARG A 193 17.62 4.44 -5.45
CA ARG A 193 16.85 3.32 -6.00
C ARG A 193 17.19 2.02 -5.30
N ASP A 194 18.47 1.71 -5.17
CA ASP A 194 18.94 0.48 -4.51
C ASP A 194 18.61 0.48 -3.00
N LEU A 195 18.65 1.64 -2.34
CA LEU A 195 18.16 1.80 -0.96
C LEU A 195 16.67 1.51 -0.84
N ILE A 196 15.84 2.04 -1.75
CA ILE A 196 14.39 1.81 -1.74
C ILE A 196 14.11 0.32 -1.96
N ARG A 197 14.76 -0.31 -2.94
CA ARG A 197 14.67 -1.76 -3.19
C ARG A 197 15.00 -2.56 -1.93
N TRP A 198 16.12 -2.28 -1.27
CA TRP A 198 16.51 -2.99 -0.05
C TRP A 198 15.50 -2.82 1.09
N HIS A 199 15.04 -1.59 1.33
CA HIS A 199 14.08 -1.34 2.41
C HIS A 199 12.71 -1.97 2.12
N THR A 200 12.29 -2.01 0.86
CA THR A 200 11.06 -2.70 0.41
C THR A 200 11.05 -4.15 0.89
N VAL A 201 12.19 -4.85 0.77
CA VAL A 201 12.33 -6.27 1.17
C VAL A 201 12.60 -6.44 2.66
N HIS A 202 13.51 -5.67 3.25
CA HIS A 202 13.97 -5.96 4.62
C HIS A 202 13.26 -5.14 5.69
N ARG A 203 13.00 -3.86 5.44
CA ARG A 203 12.43 -2.94 6.45
C ARG A 203 11.69 -1.79 5.77
N PRO A 204 10.37 -1.90 5.53
CA PRO A 204 9.64 -0.93 4.72
C PRO A 204 9.78 0.48 5.29
N LEU A 205 9.95 1.45 4.40
CA LEU A 205 10.01 2.85 4.79
C LEU A 205 8.62 3.38 5.11
N SER A 206 8.51 4.26 6.09
CA SER A 206 7.30 5.08 6.23
C SER A 206 7.17 6.00 5.02
N ASN A 207 5.94 6.40 4.67
CA ASN A 207 5.67 7.38 3.60
C ASN A 207 6.58 8.63 3.70
N SER A 208 6.82 9.16 4.90
CA SER A 208 7.68 10.33 5.10
C SER A 208 9.12 10.09 4.64
N LYS A 209 9.72 8.96 5.03
CA LYS A 209 11.10 8.58 4.66
C LYS A 209 11.19 8.23 3.18
N LEU A 210 10.19 7.53 2.65
CA LEU A 210 10.12 7.17 1.24
C LEU A 210 10.08 8.42 0.36
N TYR A 211 9.15 9.34 0.62
CA TYR A 211 9.03 10.56 -0.18
C TYR A 211 10.20 11.53 0.02
N ALA A 212 10.81 11.57 1.21
CA ALA A 212 12.06 12.30 1.41
C ALA A 212 13.19 11.73 0.54
N LEU A 213 13.31 10.40 0.45
CA LEU A 213 14.29 9.73 -0.43
C LEU A 213 14.03 10.00 -1.91
N CYS A 214 12.77 9.94 -2.35
CA CYS A 214 12.38 10.23 -3.73
C CYS A 214 12.57 11.70 -4.13
N GLY A 215 12.68 12.63 -3.17
CA GLY A 215 12.89 14.06 -3.44
C GLY A 215 11.73 14.70 -4.22
N GLU A 216 12.06 15.75 -4.99
CA GLU A 216 11.05 16.49 -5.77
C GLU A 216 10.50 15.70 -6.98
N GLU A 217 11.27 14.73 -7.48
CA GLU A 217 10.89 13.90 -8.62
C GLU A 217 9.77 12.93 -8.27
N GLY A 218 9.68 12.53 -6.99
CA GLY A 218 8.68 11.58 -6.53
C GLY A 218 9.03 10.12 -6.78
N HIS A 219 10.19 9.85 -7.36
CA HIS A 219 10.74 8.51 -7.56
C HIS A 219 12.26 8.52 -7.44
N ALA A 220 12.87 7.34 -7.32
CA ALA A 220 14.32 7.20 -7.37
C ALA A 220 14.71 6.51 -8.68
N ASP A 221 15.35 7.25 -9.59
CA ASP A 221 15.87 6.71 -10.85
C ASP A 221 14.80 5.98 -11.67
N GLY A 222 13.60 6.57 -11.76
CA GLY A 222 12.45 5.99 -12.45
C GLY A 222 11.66 4.93 -11.67
N GLU A 223 12.02 4.63 -10.41
CA GLU A 223 11.35 3.60 -9.61
C GLU A 223 10.66 4.14 -8.35
N LEU A 224 9.49 3.58 -8.06
CA LEU A 224 8.75 3.84 -6.82
C LEU A 224 8.17 2.53 -6.26
N LEU A 225 8.68 2.11 -5.10
CA LEU A 225 8.21 0.92 -4.38
C LEU A 225 7.58 1.33 -3.05
N VAL A 226 6.33 0.93 -2.81
CA VAL A 226 5.56 1.24 -1.61
C VAL A 226 5.10 -0.06 -0.96
N VAL A 227 5.42 -0.26 0.31
CA VAL A 227 5.11 -1.51 1.03
C VAL A 227 4.39 -1.21 2.33
N GLY A 228 3.31 -1.93 2.58
CA GLY A 228 2.60 -1.97 3.85
C GLY A 228 1.24 -1.26 3.84
N PRO A 229 0.34 -1.66 4.76
CA PRO A 229 -1.07 -1.24 4.77
C PRO A 229 -1.30 0.22 5.12
N HIS A 230 -0.35 0.85 5.79
CA HIS A 230 -0.42 2.26 6.19
C HIS A 230 0.27 3.20 5.21
N ASN A 231 0.99 2.65 4.24
CA ASN A 231 1.65 3.42 3.21
C ASN A 231 0.71 3.63 2.05
N ASN A 232 0.59 4.88 1.58
CA ASN A 232 -0.42 5.28 0.61
C ASN A 232 0.29 5.98 -0.54
N LEU A 233 0.08 5.48 -1.76
CA LEU A 233 0.58 6.13 -2.95
C LEU A 233 -0.11 7.48 -3.16
N ARG A 234 0.64 8.59 -3.03
CA ARG A 234 0.10 9.92 -3.26
C ARG A 234 0.01 10.22 -4.76
N GLY A 235 -1.14 10.71 -5.22
CA GLY A 235 -1.37 10.98 -6.64
C GLY A 235 -0.64 12.21 -7.19
N ASP A 236 -0.15 13.11 -6.32
CA ASP A 236 0.69 14.25 -6.68
C ASP A 236 2.12 13.82 -7.07
N VAL A 237 2.64 12.79 -6.41
CA VAL A 237 3.95 12.19 -6.67
C VAL A 237 4.00 11.57 -8.07
N ILE A 238 2.93 10.91 -8.49
CA ILE A 238 2.88 10.19 -9.78
C ILE A 238 2.85 11.12 -10.99
N LYS A 239 2.15 12.24 -10.89
CA LYS A 239 1.95 13.13 -12.04
C LYS A 239 3.25 13.80 -12.49
N GLY A 240 4.33 13.64 -11.72
CA GLY A 240 5.46 14.54 -11.75
C GLY A 240 4.98 15.92 -11.34
N ARG A 241 5.80 16.67 -10.62
CA ARG A 241 5.56 18.10 -10.54
C ARG A 241 5.96 18.70 -11.89
N GLU A 242 5.18 18.41 -12.95
CA GLU A 242 5.32 19.04 -14.26
C GLU A 242 5.28 20.55 -13.98
N ARG A 243 6.48 21.10 -14.04
CA ARG A 243 6.84 22.34 -13.37
C ARG A 243 5.94 23.43 -13.93
N THR A 244 5.00 23.85 -13.10
CA THR A 244 4.32 25.16 -13.17
C THR A 244 5.31 26.33 -13.00
N ARG A 245 6.62 26.12 -13.25
CA ARG A 245 7.63 27.18 -13.38
C ARG A 245 7.62 27.83 -14.77
N ALA A 246 6.82 27.32 -15.72
CA ALA A 246 6.76 27.87 -17.07
C ALA A 246 6.11 29.26 -17.20
N PHE A 247 5.50 29.85 -16.16
CA PHE A 247 4.76 31.11 -16.32
C PHE A 247 4.87 32.16 -15.20
N SER A 248 5.71 31.96 -14.17
CA SER A 248 5.94 32.99 -13.14
C SER A 248 7.03 34.00 -13.53
N GLN A 249 7.22 34.23 -14.85
CA GLN A 249 8.11 35.25 -15.41
C GLN A 249 7.31 36.40 -16.04
N GLY A 250 6.04 36.55 -15.67
CA GLY A 250 5.18 37.65 -16.11
C GLY A 250 4.75 38.51 -14.93
N GLY A 251 5.48 39.60 -14.70
CA GLY A 251 5.01 40.73 -13.89
C GLY A 251 5.86 41.06 -12.67
N ASP A 252 6.98 41.75 -12.88
CA ASP A 252 7.15 43.05 -12.23
C ASP A 252 8.13 43.89 -13.06
N ASP A 253 7.64 45.02 -13.55
CA ASP A 253 8.36 45.99 -14.38
C ASP A 253 9.36 46.76 -13.51
N GLY A 254 10.45 46.09 -13.09
CA GLY A 254 11.51 46.63 -12.24
C GLY A 254 12.85 46.74 -12.98
N GLU A 255 13.05 47.90 -13.58
CA GLU A 255 14.24 48.45 -14.23
C GLU A 255 15.64 47.88 -13.80
N GLN A 256 16.29 47.25 -14.78
CA GLN A 256 17.73 47.30 -15.09
C GLN A 256 18.77 47.13 -13.96
N THR A 257 19.45 45.98 -13.98
CA THR A 257 20.92 45.98 -14.01
C THR A 257 21.39 44.84 -14.91
N ALA A 258 21.75 45.22 -16.14
CA ALA A 258 22.27 44.35 -17.18
C ALA A 258 23.62 43.78 -16.76
N THR A 259 23.59 42.69 -15.99
CA THR A 259 24.72 41.77 -15.89
C THR A 259 24.38 40.57 -16.76
N SER A 260 24.42 40.82 -18.07
CA SER A 260 24.33 39.81 -19.12
C SER A 260 25.56 38.92 -19.04
N SER A 261 25.62 38.02 -18.06
CA SER A 261 26.45 36.83 -18.18
C SER A 261 25.79 35.99 -19.28
N SER A 262 26.29 36.14 -20.50
CA SER A 262 26.06 35.20 -21.58
C SER A 262 26.50 33.83 -21.09
N ARG A 263 25.57 33.11 -20.47
CA ARG A 263 25.69 31.69 -20.16
C ARG A 263 25.80 31.06 -21.54
N ALA A 264 27.05 30.84 -21.96
CA ALA A 264 27.36 30.20 -23.22
C ALA A 264 26.48 28.95 -23.31
N ASP A 265 25.69 28.91 -24.37
CA ASP A 265 24.82 27.82 -24.76
C ASP A 265 25.76 26.63 -25.01
N ASP A 266 26.11 25.92 -23.94
CA ASP A 266 27.03 24.81 -23.95
C ASP A 266 26.24 23.59 -24.42
N TRP A 267 26.16 23.43 -25.75
CA TRP A 267 25.38 22.38 -26.42
C TRP A 267 25.83 20.95 -26.03
N ASP A 268 27.01 20.82 -25.41
CA ASP A 268 27.56 19.55 -24.90
C ASP A 268 27.32 19.35 -23.38
N ALA A 269 26.73 20.32 -22.68
CA ALA A 269 26.35 20.09 -21.30
C ALA A 269 25.26 19.00 -21.28
N PRO A 270 25.47 17.88 -20.55
CA PRO A 270 24.48 16.83 -20.47
C PRO A 270 23.17 17.46 -20.00
N THR A 271 22.14 17.34 -20.83
CA THR A 271 20.81 17.80 -20.45
C THR A 271 20.35 16.86 -19.36
N ASP A 272 20.45 17.32 -18.12
CA ASP A 272 19.92 16.66 -16.92
C ASP A 272 18.38 16.63 -17.01
N THR A 273 17.88 15.85 -17.95
CA THR A 273 16.47 15.51 -18.06
C THR A 273 16.19 14.50 -16.96
N PRO A 274 15.27 14.82 -16.03
CA PRO A 274 14.96 13.89 -14.94
C PRO A 274 14.45 12.58 -15.55
N ALA A 275 14.86 11.46 -14.95
CA ALA A 275 14.37 10.15 -15.35
C ALA A 275 12.84 10.13 -15.27
N SER A 276 12.18 9.51 -16.25
CA SER A 276 10.72 9.32 -16.17
C SER A 276 10.39 8.14 -15.26
N LEU A 277 9.24 8.18 -14.60
CA LEU A 277 8.75 7.05 -13.81
C LEU A 277 8.42 5.87 -14.74
N THR A 278 9.14 4.76 -14.59
CA THR A 278 9.02 3.53 -15.40
C THR A 278 8.56 2.32 -14.58
N VAL A 279 8.85 2.30 -13.27
CA VAL A 279 8.57 1.17 -12.38
C VAL A 279 7.72 1.62 -11.19
N ILE A 280 6.60 0.94 -10.97
CA ILE A 280 5.82 1.06 -9.73
C ILE A 280 5.61 -0.32 -9.13
N GLY A 281 5.90 -0.45 -7.84
CA GLY A 281 5.61 -1.64 -7.05
C GLY A 281 4.84 -1.29 -5.79
N LEU A 282 3.68 -1.91 -5.59
CA LEU A 282 2.85 -1.77 -4.40
C LEU A 282 2.67 -3.13 -3.76
N LEU A 283 2.94 -3.25 -2.47
CA LEU A 283 2.72 -4.47 -1.70
C LEU A 283 1.89 -4.14 -0.47
N GLU A 284 0.70 -4.74 -0.37
CA GLU A 284 -0.27 -4.54 0.72
C GLU A 284 -0.69 -3.08 0.95
N SER A 285 -0.36 -2.19 0.01
CA SER A 285 -0.68 -0.77 0.07
C SER A 285 -2.05 -0.52 -0.57
N PRO A 286 -2.96 0.22 0.08
CA PRO A 286 -4.23 0.58 -0.54
C PRO A 286 -3.99 1.51 -1.75
N LEU A 287 -4.56 1.13 -2.89
CA LEU A 287 -4.49 1.89 -4.14
C LEU A 287 -5.85 2.54 -4.45
N PRO A 288 -6.01 3.86 -4.28
CA PRO A 288 -7.24 4.53 -4.66
C PRO A 288 -7.47 4.43 -6.17
N SER A 289 -8.71 4.16 -6.61
CA SER A 289 -9.02 4.02 -8.03
C SER A 289 -8.69 5.27 -8.86
N SER A 290 -8.73 6.46 -8.25
CA SER A 290 -8.32 7.72 -8.91
C SER A 290 -6.85 7.72 -9.32
N VAL A 291 -6.00 7.04 -8.54
CA VAL A 291 -4.56 6.98 -8.77
C VAL A 291 -4.22 6.11 -9.97
N ILE A 292 -5.00 5.04 -10.20
CA ILE A 292 -4.89 4.18 -11.38
C ILE A 292 -5.09 4.98 -12.68
N PHE A 293 -6.00 5.96 -12.67
CA PHE A 293 -6.24 6.83 -13.83
C PHE A 293 -5.21 7.95 -14.00
N SER A 294 -4.27 8.07 -13.07
CA SER A 294 -3.16 9.02 -13.15
C SER A 294 -1.80 8.38 -13.32
N LEU A 295 -1.72 7.04 -13.51
CA LEU A 295 -0.47 6.36 -13.80
C LEU A 295 0.15 6.91 -15.10
N PRO A 296 1.46 7.15 -15.16
CA PRO A 296 2.05 7.73 -16.35
C PRO A 296 2.11 6.69 -17.47
N PRO A 297 2.00 7.12 -18.73
CA PRO A 297 2.07 6.22 -19.88
C PRO A 297 3.47 5.63 -20.09
N THR A 298 4.49 6.16 -19.41
CA THR A 298 5.89 5.71 -19.42
C THR A 298 6.14 4.46 -18.58
N LEU A 299 5.15 3.97 -17.82
CA LEU A 299 5.32 2.74 -17.03
C LEU A 299 5.55 1.53 -17.92
N THR A 300 6.64 0.82 -17.65
CA THR A 300 7.00 -0.45 -18.25
C THR A 300 6.81 -1.61 -17.26
N HIS A 301 6.94 -1.35 -15.95
CA HIS A 301 6.81 -2.37 -14.90
C HIS A 301 5.81 -1.93 -13.84
N LEU A 302 4.85 -2.81 -13.54
CA LEU A 302 3.82 -2.56 -12.56
C LEU A 302 3.58 -3.81 -11.72
N ALA A 303 3.93 -3.74 -10.43
CA ALA A 303 3.60 -4.77 -9.46
C ALA A 303 2.54 -4.23 -8.48
N LEU A 304 1.42 -4.93 -8.35
CA LEU A 304 0.27 -4.58 -7.53
C LEU A 304 -0.08 -5.80 -6.68
N LEU A 305 0.71 -6.02 -5.63
CA LEU A 305 0.78 -7.26 -4.89
C LEU A 305 -0.07 -7.20 -3.62
N ALA A 306 -0.84 -8.25 -3.35
CA ALA A 306 -1.65 -8.40 -2.14
C ALA A 306 -2.48 -7.14 -1.78
N LEU A 307 -3.09 -6.51 -2.78
CA LEU A 307 -3.87 -5.30 -2.55
C LEU A 307 -5.12 -5.61 -1.71
N PRO A 308 -5.48 -4.74 -0.75
CA PRO A 308 -6.63 -4.95 0.11
C PRO A 308 -7.98 -4.82 -0.63
N HIS A 309 -8.00 -4.18 -1.80
CA HIS A 309 -9.22 -3.90 -2.56
C HIS A 309 -9.03 -4.23 -4.04
N PRO A 310 -10.10 -4.66 -4.74
CA PRO A 310 -10.05 -4.96 -6.16
C PRO A 310 -9.80 -3.68 -6.99
N ILE A 311 -9.08 -3.85 -8.10
CA ILE A 311 -8.72 -2.77 -9.01
C ILE A 311 -9.22 -3.04 -10.44
N PRO A 312 -9.57 -2.00 -11.22
CA PRO A 312 -10.06 -2.15 -12.59
C PRO A 312 -8.92 -2.45 -13.59
N VAL A 313 -8.36 -3.67 -13.54
CA VAL A 313 -7.24 -4.12 -14.40
C VAL A 313 -7.52 -3.93 -15.90
N HIS A 314 -8.78 -4.07 -16.32
CA HIS A 314 -9.22 -3.88 -17.72
C HIS A 314 -8.95 -2.46 -18.28
N ARG A 315 -8.68 -1.47 -17.42
CA ARG A 315 -8.38 -0.08 -17.85
C ARG A 315 -6.90 0.20 -18.03
N LEU A 316 -6.02 -0.63 -17.45
CA LEU A 316 -4.58 -0.44 -17.50
C LEU A 316 -3.99 -0.38 -18.92
N PRO A 317 -4.44 -1.15 -19.92
CA PRO A 317 -3.89 -1.07 -21.29
C PRO A 317 -3.97 0.32 -21.90
N ARG A 318 -5.03 1.06 -21.55
CA ARG A 318 -5.25 2.42 -22.06
C ARG A 318 -4.37 3.43 -21.34
N GLN A 319 -4.09 3.20 -20.06
CA GLN A 319 -3.35 4.12 -19.23
C GLN A 319 -1.83 3.93 -19.36
N CYS A 320 -1.39 2.67 -19.38
CA CYS A 320 0.02 2.27 -19.41
C CYS A 320 0.24 1.38 -20.64
N PRO A 321 0.25 1.96 -21.85
CA PRO A 321 0.34 1.18 -23.08
C PRO A 321 1.70 0.48 -23.26
N LEU A 322 2.74 0.95 -22.59
CA LEU A 322 4.12 0.43 -22.66
C LEU A 322 4.41 -0.65 -21.62
N LEU A 323 3.40 -1.19 -20.94
CA LEU A 323 3.64 -2.13 -19.86
C LEU A 323 4.16 -3.48 -20.39
N GLU A 324 5.35 -3.85 -19.94
CA GLU A 324 6.05 -5.10 -20.26
C GLU A 324 5.87 -6.16 -19.16
N VAL A 325 5.88 -5.73 -17.89
CA VAL A 325 5.72 -6.61 -16.73
C VAL A 325 4.53 -6.16 -15.90
N LEU A 326 3.56 -7.05 -15.74
CA LEU A 326 2.43 -6.88 -14.83
C LEU A 326 2.46 -7.99 -13.79
N ASP A 327 2.77 -7.65 -12.53
CA ASP A 327 2.62 -8.60 -11.42
C ASP A 327 1.40 -8.22 -10.57
N ILE A 328 0.40 -9.09 -10.52
CA ILE A 328 -0.80 -8.94 -9.68
C ILE A 328 -0.96 -10.15 -8.77
N SER A 329 0.15 -10.78 -8.38
CA SER A 329 0.20 -11.92 -7.46
C SER A 329 -0.40 -11.58 -6.08
N PHE A 330 -0.80 -12.61 -5.34
CA PHE A 330 -1.32 -12.61 -3.97
C PHE A 330 -2.65 -11.85 -3.78
N ASN A 331 -3.34 -11.51 -4.87
CA ASN A 331 -4.62 -10.83 -4.84
C ASN A 331 -5.77 -11.83 -4.80
N GLY A 332 -6.21 -12.20 -3.59
CA GLY A 332 -7.28 -13.19 -3.40
C GLY A 332 -8.63 -12.82 -4.05
N TRP A 333 -8.88 -11.53 -4.28
CA TRP A 333 -10.07 -11.04 -4.99
C TRP A 333 -10.10 -11.44 -6.48
N LEU A 334 -9.03 -12.01 -7.03
CA LEU A 334 -8.99 -12.54 -8.39
C LEU A 334 -9.51 -13.98 -8.53
N SER A 335 -9.64 -14.70 -7.41
CA SER A 335 -9.96 -16.15 -7.40
C SER A 335 -11.38 -16.49 -7.89
N GLY A 336 -12.25 -15.48 -8.07
CA GLY A 336 -13.59 -15.65 -8.65
C GLY A 336 -14.59 -16.44 -7.78
N HIS A 337 -14.14 -17.07 -6.70
CA HIS A 337 -14.99 -17.90 -5.83
C HIS A 337 -15.95 -17.08 -4.96
N ASP A 338 -15.55 -15.87 -4.57
CA ASP A 338 -16.31 -14.97 -3.69
C ASP A 338 -16.63 -13.61 -4.33
N ASP A 339 -16.33 -13.43 -5.62
CA ASP A 339 -16.40 -12.11 -6.25
C ASP A 339 -17.83 -11.76 -6.71
N PRO A 340 -18.46 -10.69 -6.19
CA PRO A 340 -19.71 -10.16 -6.75
C PRO A 340 -19.55 -9.62 -8.18
N TYR A 341 -18.31 -9.48 -8.67
CA TYR A 341 -17.98 -9.06 -10.03
C TYR A 341 -17.37 -10.23 -10.81
N PRO A 342 -18.18 -11.24 -11.21
CA PRO A 342 -17.68 -12.36 -12.00
C PRO A 342 -17.04 -11.84 -13.28
N GLY A 343 -15.70 -11.98 -13.36
CA GLY A 343 -14.99 -11.75 -14.61
C GLY A 343 -14.13 -10.50 -14.70
N THR A 344 -13.48 -10.05 -13.62
CA THR A 344 -12.47 -8.97 -13.72
C THR A 344 -11.43 -9.26 -14.82
N PHE A 345 -10.90 -10.48 -14.91
CA PHE A 345 -10.06 -10.93 -16.04
C PHE A 345 -10.82 -11.28 -17.31
N ASN A 346 -12.11 -11.63 -17.18
CA ASN A 346 -12.91 -11.91 -18.36
C ASN A 346 -13.18 -10.66 -19.19
N ALA A 347 -13.28 -9.51 -18.53
CA ALA A 347 -13.43 -8.20 -19.13
C ALA A 347 -12.13 -7.62 -19.70
N VAL A 348 -10.95 -8.17 -19.37
CA VAL A 348 -9.68 -7.66 -19.90
C VAL A 348 -9.54 -8.03 -21.37
N ASP A 349 -9.36 -7.01 -22.21
CA ASP A 349 -9.01 -7.16 -23.62
C ASP A 349 -7.50 -7.39 -23.75
N TRP A 350 -7.08 -8.64 -23.66
CA TRP A 350 -5.68 -9.06 -23.72
C TRP A 350 -4.98 -8.69 -25.03
N LYS A 351 -5.72 -8.39 -26.10
CA LYS A 351 -5.15 -7.96 -27.38
C LYS A 351 -4.53 -6.57 -27.34
N ARG A 352 -4.94 -5.72 -26.38
CA ARG A 352 -4.43 -4.35 -26.23
C ARG A 352 -3.08 -4.28 -25.52
N TRP A 353 -2.67 -5.36 -24.87
CA TRP A 353 -1.43 -5.45 -24.11
C TRP A 353 -0.25 -5.85 -25.02
N GLY A 354 0.05 -5.01 -26.01
CA GLY A 354 1.00 -5.33 -27.09
C GLY A 354 2.44 -5.58 -26.62
N TYR A 355 2.86 -4.90 -25.55
CA TYR A 355 4.23 -4.98 -25.00
C TYR A 355 4.36 -5.96 -23.83
N LEU A 356 3.24 -6.46 -23.31
CA LEU A 356 3.24 -7.33 -22.14
C LEU A 356 4.01 -8.63 -22.45
N ARG A 357 5.06 -8.88 -21.68
CA ARG A 357 5.94 -10.06 -21.75
C ARG A 357 5.74 -10.98 -20.53
N ILE A 358 5.61 -10.42 -19.33
CA ILE A 358 5.44 -11.20 -18.09
C ILE A 358 4.13 -10.82 -17.40
N LEU A 359 3.37 -11.83 -16.99
CA LEU A 359 2.17 -11.70 -16.17
C LEU A 359 2.28 -12.57 -14.91
N GLY A 360 2.42 -11.94 -13.74
CA GLY A 360 2.46 -12.61 -12.44
C GLY A 360 1.06 -12.78 -11.83
N LEU A 361 0.70 -14.03 -11.51
CA LEU A 361 -0.61 -14.46 -10.98
C LEU A 361 -0.48 -15.43 -9.78
N ARG A 362 0.65 -15.44 -9.08
CA ARG A 362 0.91 -16.38 -7.98
C ARG A 362 -0.13 -16.21 -6.87
N GLU A 363 -0.64 -17.32 -6.33
CA GLU A 363 -1.61 -17.32 -5.23
C GLU A 363 -2.88 -16.49 -5.47
N CYS A 364 -3.23 -16.24 -6.73
CA CYS A 364 -4.47 -15.54 -7.09
C CYS A 364 -5.67 -16.49 -7.28
N GLY A 365 -5.45 -17.81 -7.24
CA GLY A 365 -6.49 -18.81 -7.49
C GLY A 365 -7.01 -18.79 -8.94
N VAL A 366 -6.19 -18.35 -9.90
CA VAL A 366 -6.61 -18.20 -11.30
C VAL A 366 -6.32 -19.50 -12.06
N SER A 367 -7.34 -20.03 -12.73
CA SER A 367 -7.20 -21.25 -13.54
C SER A 367 -6.32 -21.06 -14.77
N LYS A 368 -5.71 -22.16 -15.26
CA LYS A 368 -4.92 -22.21 -16.50
C LYS A 368 -5.63 -21.71 -17.75
N TYR A 369 -6.96 -21.65 -17.76
CA TYR A 369 -7.72 -21.04 -18.85
C TYR A 369 -7.25 -19.62 -19.15
N ILE A 370 -6.78 -18.86 -18.14
CA ILE A 370 -6.27 -17.51 -18.35
C ILE A 370 -5.03 -17.50 -19.26
N VAL A 371 -4.16 -18.50 -19.18
CA VAL A 371 -2.94 -18.59 -19.98
C VAL A 371 -3.30 -18.68 -21.46
N HIS A 372 -4.24 -19.56 -21.80
CA HIS A 372 -4.75 -19.68 -23.17
C HIS A 372 -5.41 -18.38 -23.65
N LYS A 373 -6.14 -17.69 -22.77
CA LYS A 373 -6.82 -16.45 -23.11
C LYS A 373 -5.85 -15.28 -23.34
N VAL A 374 -4.83 -15.14 -22.49
CA VAL A 374 -3.80 -14.08 -22.58
C VAL A 374 -3.01 -14.22 -23.88
N ASN A 375 -2.65 -15.46 -24.24
CA ASN A 375 -1.84 -15.76 -25.42
C ASN A 375 -2.66 -15.95 -26.71
N ALA A 376 -3.99 -15.83 -26.65
CA ALA A 376 -4.83 -15.96 -27.83
C ALA A 376 -4.55 -14.85 -28.86
N ASN A 377 -4.12 -15.24 -30.06
CA ASN A 377 -3.78 -14.36 -31.20
C ASN A 377 -2.54 -13.48 -30.99
N ARG A 378 -1.61 -13.86 -30.11
CA ARG A 378 -0.30 -13.21 -30.00
C ARG A 378 0.73 -13.91 -30.87
N TRP A 379 1.73 -13.14 -31.29
CA TRP A 379 2.89 -13.66 -32.02
C TRP A 379 4.00 -14.08 -31.06
N THR A 380 4.11 -13.38 -29.93
CA THR A 380 5.02 -13.71 -28.83
C THR A 380 4.18 -14.03 -27.61
N ASP A 381 4.39 -15.22 -27.05
CA ASP A 381 3.68 -15.64 -25.85
C ASP A 381 4.10 -14.81 -24.64
N VAL A 382 3.11 -14.47 -23.80
CA VAL A 382 3.32 -13.92 -22.47
C VAL A 382 3.68 -15.05 -21.52
N GLU A 383 4.75 -14.86 -20.77
CA GLU A 383 5.12 -15.73 -19.67
C GLU A 383 4.15 -15.49 -18.50
N VAL A 384 3.32 -16.49 -18.19
CA VAL A 384 2.36 -16.42 -17.08
C VAL A 384 2.91 -17.20 -15.90
N ILE A 385 3.29 -16.49 -14.84
CA ILE A 385 3.90 -17.06 -13.62
C ILE A 385 2.80 -17.27 -12.57
N GLY A 386 2.69 -18.48 -12.03
CA GLY A 386 1.75 -18.79 -10.93
C GLY A 386 0.32 -19.14 -11.34
N ALA A 387 0.09 -19.51 -12.60
CA ALA A 387 -1.17 -20.14 -13.02
C ALA A 387 -1.18 -21.61 -12.57
N ASP A 388 -1.84 -21.88 -11.44
CA ASP A 388 -1.83 -23.20 -10.79
C ASP A 388 -2.46 -24.31 -11.67
N ASP A 389 -1.89 -25.51 -11.58
CA ASP A 389 -2.43 -26.77 -12.13
C ASP A 389 -3.54 -27.39 -11.27
N SER A 390 -4.02 -26.67 -10.26
CA SER A 390 -4.79 -27.16 -9.11
C SER A 390 -6.18 -27.73 -9.42
N SER A 391 -6.54 -27.89 -10.69
CA SER A 391 -7.68 -28.71 -11.14
C SER A 391 -7.56 -30.19 -10.74
N ARG A 392 -6.41 -30.66 -10.23
CA ARG A 392 -6.19 -32.10 -10.03
C ARG A 392 -6.70 -32.75 -8.74
N ASP A 393 -6.96 -32.06 -7.61
CA ASP A 393 -7.13 -32.82 -6.34
C ASP A 393 -8.35 -32.52 -5.44
N VAL A 394 -9.23 -31.55 -5.76
CA VAL A 394 -10.37 -31.26 -4.86
C VAL A 394 -11.51 -32.31 -4.96
N HIS A 395 -11.54 -33.13 -6.03
CA HIS A 395 -12.58 -34.16 -6.19
C HIS A 395 -12.25 -35.54 -5.60
N THR A 396 -11.07 -35.76 -5.02
CA THR A 396 -10.66 -37.11 -4.58
C THR A 396 -10.98 -37.41 -3.10
N ILE A 397 -11.34 -36.42 -2.28
CA ILE A 397 -11.59 -36.65 -0.83
C ILE A 397 -13.07 -36.92 -0.50
N ALA A 398 -14.02 -36.74 -1.43
CA ALA A 398 -15.45 -36.91 -1.14
C ALA A 398 -16.01 -38.34 -1.39
N ARG A 399 -15.18 -39.37 -1.64
CA ARG A 399 -15.68 -40.73 -2.00
C ARG A 399 -15.26 -41.90 -1.10
N SER A 400 -14.57 -41.69 0.03
CA SER A 400 -14.14 -42.82 0.90
C SER A 400 -14.96 -43.07 2.17
N ASN A 401 -16.10 -42.40 2.38
CA ASN A 401 -16.99 -42.70 3.50
C ASN A 401 -18.38 -43.12 3.00
N VAL A 402 -18.46 -44.34 2.45
CA VAL A 402 -19.68 -45.16 2.49
C VAL A 402 -19.29 -46.45 3.22
N PRO A 403 -19.89 -46.75 4.38
CA PRO A 403 -19.59 -47.93 5.19
C PRO A 403 -19.99 -49.25 4.51
#